data_AF-A0A367VYX6-F1
#
_entry.id   AF-A0A367VYX6-F1
#
_cell.length_a   1.000
_cell.length_b   1.000
_cell.length_c   1.000
_cell.angle_alpha   90.00
_cell.angle_beta   90.00
_cell.angle_gamma   90.00
#
_symmetry.space_group_name_H-M   'P 1'
#
loop_
_entity.id
_entity.type
_entity.pdbx_description
1 polymer ?
#
loop_
_entity_poly.entity_id
_entity_poly.type
_entity_poly.pdbx_seq_one_letter_code
_entity_poly.pdbx_strand_id
1 'polypeptide(L)'
;MDARVNNAGDFMYRMYLESSDLQVGGRLGKVYTLGPTGTKVGFAYQQSRAFALATEFSNSNASETKNKAIAVIGAGVGGLTLACALLAVGYPRVSIIEKYTDVLADQAESSHRLVHPSYNSWPLADTFSSTTDFPFFNWYAGPCKSVIRGLRKEWELNWKSDFSERFIGGTTVSSISVDEEKVIVRTLDCNEEEKERQFDVVFVATGFGEENGLLIREEGQPTKRSVRYWDHENLQRYTLNPKLQQFLCIGTGDGALIDCARLAYKTDVFELASELMGALSLGFSDNSGFHKRDPSTFEEFIRDSEVKARTTTNYHEQCKILDEEYRKFVSLFDVQVNNVLSKGLFFNETFYKDRKIVLCGKDPTPFNIASTPINKIILAYMLKTGAVSYQQGEVSLSDDDTTITAINFADDQFNLNIYDFDYVVVRIGASPPVHNLCAPSRNAEQHPSSTEQQKLSDMPHTHFPIEDFLRLANGHRKAIAIPKSEKRYQALEKKIDALVHDISGGRKLSSPRVVLYKEHPRQIALAFNSSDFFDLSQKKMGGVVSHLFGVPVKVDQSGGENVELSGV
;
A
#
# COMPACT_ATOMS: atom_id res chain seq x y z
N MET A 1 38.77 -4.76 14.32
CA MET A 1 37.83 -4.56 13.21
C MET A 1 36.99 -5.83 13.12
N ASP A 2 35.70 -5.73 12.82
CA ASP A 2 34.66 -6.79 12.89
C ASP A 2 33.93 -6.99 14.23
N ALA A 3 33.11 -6.01 14.59
CA ALA A 3 31.92 -6.19 15.44
C ALA A 3 30.85 -5.09 15.26
N ARG A 4 30.89 -4.26 14.19
CA ARG A 4 30.08 -3.01 14.11
C ARG A 4 28.98 -3.00 13.04
N VAL A 5 28.68 -4.11 12.36
CA VAL A 5 27.71 -4.11 11.24
C VAL A 5 26.29 -4.57 11.64
N ASN A 6 26.05 -5.12 12.83
CA ASN A 6 24.72 -5.64 13.22
C ASN A 6 23.86 -4.72 14.10
N ASN A 7 24.27 -3.47 14.38
CA ASN A 7 23.55 -2.59 15.33
C ASN A 7 22.53 -1.63 14.70
N ALA A 8 22.44 -1.52 13.37
CA ALA A 8 21.49 -0.59 12.76
C ALA A 8 20.03 -1.06 12.92
N GLY A 9 19.76 -2.36 12.87
CA GLY A 9 18.44 -2.92 13.16
C GLY A 9 18.05 -2.79 14.64
N ASP A 10 18.97 -3.18 15.54
CA ASP A 10 18.74 -3.22 16.99
C ASP A 10 18.57 -1.80 17.60
N PHE A 11 19.25 -0.78 17.07
CA PHE A 11 19.10 0.63 17.49
C PHE A 11 17.79 1.27 16.99
N MET A 12 17.31 0.89 15.79
CA MET A 12 16.18 1.54 15.13
C MET A 12 14.81 1.00 15.61
N TYR A 13 14.73 -0.28 15.97
CA TYR A 13 13.51 -0.83 16.59
C TYR A 13 13.40 -0.46 18.07
N ARG A 14 14.53 -0.34 18.77
CA ARG A 14 14.55 0.33 20.07
C ARG A 14 13.96 1.72 19.99
N MET A 15 14.20 2.54 18.96
CA MET A 15 13.53 3.86 18.82
C MET A 15 11.99 3.79 18.72
N TYR A 16 11.39 2.67 18.29
CA TYR A 16 9.92 2.49 18.34
C TYR A 16 9.38 2.38 19.79
N LEU A 17 10.22 2.01 20.77
CA LEU A 17 9.88 1.88 22.19
C LEU A 17 10.67 2.82 23.14
N GLU A 18 11.85 3.29 22.72
CA GLU A 18 12.90 4.01 23.46
C GLU A 18 13.21 5.39 22.86
N SER A 19 12.36 5.95 21.98
CA SER A 19 12.37 7.40 21.77
C SER A 19 11.87 8.08 23.06
N SER A 20 12.80 8.16 24.01
CA SER A 20 12.59 8.37 25.43
C SER A 20 12.31 9.83 25.81
N ASP A 21 12.19 10.72 24.83
CA ASP A 21 11.80 12.13 25.01
C ASP A 21 10.60 12.53 24.11
N LEU A 22 9.93 11.54 23.50
CA LEU A 22 8.91 11.77 22.49
C LEU A 22 7.52 11.93 23.15
N GLN A 23 7.22 13.15 23.58
CA GLN A 23 5.85 13.66 23.80
C GLN A 23 5.07 13.81 22.46
N VAL A 24 5.16 12.84 21.53
CA VAL A 24 4.02 12.62 20.64
C VAL A 24 3.13 11.67 21.40
N GLY A 25 1.91 12.07 21.71
CA GLY A 25 0.95 11.22 22.41
C GLY A 25 0.98 9.78 21.90
N GLY A 26 1.47 8.81 22.64
CA GLY A 26 2.22 8.88 23.88
C GLY A 26 2.71 7.48 24.16
N ARG A 27 3.93 7.34 24.67
CA ARG A 27 4.03 6.45 25.81
C ARG A 27 3.35 7.16 26.98
N LEU A 28 2.02 7.06 27.10
CA LEU A 28 1.37 7.22 28.39
C LEU A 28 1.65 5.93 29.18
N GLY A 29 2.92 5.63 29.47
CA GLY A 29 3.32 4.35 30.08
C GLY A 29 3.08 3.11 29.22
N LYS A 30 1.82 2.65 29.15
CA LYS A 30 1.37 1.31 28.72
C LYS A 30 0.53 1.31 27.42
N VAL A 31 0.56 2.41 26.65
CA VAL A 31 -0.15 2.56 25.36
C VAL A 31 0.86 2.67 24.21
N TYR A 32 0.62 1.93 23.12
CA TYR A 32 1.44 1.87 21.90
C TYR A 32 0.58 2.12 20.67
N THR A 33 1.15 2.60 19.56
CA THR A 33 0.40 2.86 18.31
C THR A 33 1.06 2.16 17.13
N LEU A 34 0.25 1.65 16.19
CA LEU A 34 0.73 0.97 15.00
C LEU A 34 0.78 1.92 13.80
N GLY A 35 1.83 2.76 13.76
CA GLY A 35 2.16 3.63 12.62
C GLY A 35 1.06 4.60 12.17
N PRO A 36 0.47 5.42 13.09
CA PRO A 36 -0.63 6.32 12.75
C PRO A 36 -0.22 7.44 11.77
N THR A 37 1.07 7.75 11.67
CA THR A 37 1.63 8.86 10.88
C THR A 37 2.52 8.41 9.72
N GLY A 38 2.51 7.11 9.38
CA GLY A 38 3.28 6.61 8.24
C GLY A 38 2.72 7.08 6.91
N THR A 39 3.60 7.47 5.99
CA THR A 39 3.19 7.76 4.60
C THR A 39 2.95 6.48 3.82
N LYS A 40 3.62 5.39 4.20
CA LYS A 40 3.41 4.08 3.59
C LYS A 40 2.28 3.32 4.29
N VAL A 41 1.09 3.43 3.70
CA VAL A 41 -0.17 2.90 4.25
C VAL A 41 -0.56 1.50 3.72
N GLY A 42 0.20 0.92 2.80
CA GLY A 42 -0.11 -0.37 2.17
C GLY A 42 -0.17 -1.55 3.16
N PHE A 43 -0.91 -2.60 2.79
CA PHE A 43 -1.14 -3.77 3.66
C PHE A 43 0.17 -4.42 4.13
N ALA A 44 1.12 -4.65 3.21
CA ALA A 44 2.41 -5.25 3.57
C ALA A 44 3.17 -4.41 4.60
N TYR A 45 3.16 -3.08 4.46
CA TYR A 45 3.78 -2.18 5.45
C TYR A 45 3.10 -2.26 6.82
N GLN A 46 1.76 -2.33 6.86
CA GLN A 46 1.04 -2.48 8.13
C GLN A 46 1.36 -3.82 8.80
N GLN A 47 1.48 -4.91 8.04
CA GLN A 47 1.87 -6.23 8.57
C GLN A 47 3.32 -6.23 9.07
N SER A 48 4.28 -5.70 8.28
CA SER A 48 5.67 -5.59 8.71
C SER A 48 5.81 -4.80 10.01
N ARG A 49 5.12 -3.65 10.13
CA ARG A 49 5.10 -2.88 11.38
C ARG A 49 4.51 -3.68 12.54
N ALA A 50 3.45 -4.46 12.30
CA ALA A 50 2.82 -5.27 13.33
C ALA A 50 3.74 -6.35 13.86
N PHE A 51 4.43 -7.08 12.98
CA PHE A 51 5.38 -8.10 13.39
C PHE A 51 6.61 -7.50 14.10
N ALA A 52 7.15 -6.39 13.57
CA ALA A 52 8.26 -5.67 14.20
C ALA A 52 7.89 -5.24 15.62
N LEU A 53 6.72 -4.63 15.80
CA LEU A 53 6.24 -4.17 17.10
C LEU A 53 6.04 -5.32 18.10
N ALA A 54 5.48 -6.45 17.67
CA ALA A 54 5.33 -7.63 18.54
C ALA A 54 6.67 -8.21 18.98
N THR A 55 7.63 -8.29 18.05
CA THR A 55 9.00 -8.78 18.30
C THR A 55 9.70 -7.90 19.33
N GLU A 56 9.70 -6.60 19.08
CA GLU A 56 10.37 -5.62 19.93
C GLU A 56 9.71 -5.55 21.31
N PHE A 57 8.38 -5.51 21.37
CA PHE A 57 7.66 -5.59 22.65
C PHE A 57 8.01 -6.84 23.46
N SER A 58 8.12 -8.01 22.81
CA SER A 58 8.52 -9.24 23.49
C SER A 58 9.96 -9.19 23.99
N ASN A 59 10.89 -8.60 23.22
CA ASN A 59 12.30 -8.50 23.60
C ASN A 59 12.49 -7.55 24.79
N SER A 60 11.89 -6.36 24.75
CA SER A 60 12.02 -5.39 25.86
C SER A 60 11.36 -5.86 27.16
N ASN A 61 10.45 -6.84 27.07
CA ASN A 61 9.73 -7.41 28.21
C ASN A 61 10.15 -8.87 28.50
N ALA A 62 11.33 -9.30 28.04
CA ALA A 62 11.76 -10.70 28.16
C ALA A 62 11.86 -11.21 29.60
N SER A 63 12.12 -10.33 30.57
CA SER A 63 12.18 -10.64 32.01
C SER A 63 10.83 -10.57 32.71
N GLU A 64 9.79 -10.02 32.07
CA GLU A 64 8.48 -9.84 32.67
C GLU A 64 7.56 -11.04 32.43
N THR A 65 6.52 -11.16 33.27
CA THR A 65 5.48 -12.17 33.05
C THR A 65 4.76 -11.92 31.72
N LYS A 66 4.60 -12.97 30.92
CA LYS A 66 3.79 -12.92 29.68
C LYS A 66 2.29 -12.92 29.95
N ASN A 67 1.85 -13.10 31.21
CA ASN A 67 0.44 -13.12 31.60
C ASN A 67 -0.21 -11.72 31.69
N LYS A 68 0.13 -10.82 30.76
CA LYS A 68 -0.41 -9.47 30.66
C LYS A 68 -1.74 -9.45 29.92
N ALA A 69 -2.74 -8.75 30.45
CA ALA A 69 -3.95 -8.41 29.72
C ALA A 69 -3.63 -7.35 28.67
N ILE A 70 -3.69 -7.71 27.39
CA ILE A 70 -3.34 -6.82 26.28
C ILE A 70 -4.60 -6.52 25.46
N ALA A 71 -4.85 -5.26 25.12
CA ALA A 71 -5.83 -4.90 24.10
C ALA A 71 -5.14 -4.49 22.80
N VAL A 72 -5.70 -4.91 21.67
CA VAL A 72 -5.41 -4.38 20.34
C VAL A 72 -6.70 -3.74 19.81
N ILE A 73 -6.66 -2.43 19.59
CA ILE A 73 -7.81 -1.64 19.13
C ILE A 73 -7.73 -1.52 17.60
N GLY A 74 -8.73 -2.06 16.91
CA GLY A 74 -8.80 -2.17 15.46
C GLY A 74 -8.41 -3.56 14.96
N ALA A 75 -9.29 -4.18 14.16
CA ALA A 75 -9.12 -5.48 13.52
C ALA A 75 -8.93 -5.35 11.99
N GLY A 76 -8.31 -4.25 11.56
CA GLY A 76 -7.74 -4.11 10.22
C GLY A 76 -6.52 -5.02 10.02
N VAL A 77 -5.90 -4.97 8.83
CA VAL A 77 -4.77 -5.85 8.45
C VAL A 77 -3.62 -5.77 9.47
N GLY A 78 -3.22 -4.57 9.88
CA GLY A 78 -2.17 -4.37 10.89
C GLY A 78 -2.56 -4.88 12.28
N GLY A 79 -3.73 -4.49 12.79
CA GLY A 79 -4.18 -4.88 14.14
C GLY A 79 -4.42 -6.37 14.29
N LEU A 80 -5.02 -7.02 13.28
CA LEU A 80 -5.20 -8.47 13.26
C LEU A 80 -3.86 -9.21 13.26
N THR A 81 -2.91 -8.73 12.45
CA THR A 81 -1.55 -9.28 12.39
C THR A 81 -0.85 -9.12 13.73
N LEU A 82 -0.94 -7.94 14.36
CA LEU A 82 -0.33 -7.64 15.65
C LEU A 82 -0.88 -8.54 16.76
N ALA A 83 -2.20 -8.70 16.84
CA ALA A 83 -2.83 -9.53 17.84
C ALA A 83 -2.38 -11.00 17.74
N CYS A 84 -2.34 -11.54 16.51
CA CYS A 84 -1.85 -12.89 16.27
C CYS A 84 -0.35 -13.02 16.53
N ALA A 85 0.44 -11.99 16.23
CA ALA A 85 1.88 -11.96 16.47
C ALA A 85 2.20 -11.95 17.98
N LEU A 86 1.46 -11.15 18.76
CA LEU A 86 1.58 -11.13 20.22
C LEU A 86 1.21 -12.49 20.84
N LEU A 87 0.15 -13.13 20.34
CA LEU A 87 -0.20 -14.49 20.77
C LEU A 87 0.91 -15.49 20.40
N ALA A 88 1.44 -15.40 19.18
CA ALA A 88 2.51 -16.25 18.67
C ALA A 88 3.80 -16.18 19.52
N VAL A 89 4.20 -14.99 19.96
CA VAL A 89 5.37 -14.80 20.84
C VAL A 89 5.07 -15.05 22.32
N GLY A 90 3.86 -15.54 22.64
CA GLY A 90 3.53 -16.14 23.93
C GLY A 90 2.74 -15.27 24.91
N TYR A 91 2.01 -14.24 24.45
CA TYR A 91 1.07 -13.48 25.29
C TYR A 91 -0.35 -14.07 25.20
N PRO A 92 -0.80 -14.86 26.19
CA PRO A 92 -2.05 -15.61 26.08
C PRO A 92 -3.32 -14.79 26.32
N ARG A 93 -3.22 -13.54 26.79
CA ARG A 93 -4.36 -12.68 27.17
C ARG A 93 -4.50 -11.44 26.28
N VAL A 94 -4.32 -11.64 24.98
CA VAL A 94 -4.57 -10.61 23.96
C VAL A 94 -6.06 -10.57 23.59
N SER A 95 -6.66 -9.39 23.64
CA SER A 95 -8.03 -9.09 23.21
C SER A 95 -8.01 -8.13 22.03
N ILE A 96 -8.97 -8.28 21.10
CA ILE A 96 -9.16 -7.40 19.96
C ILE A 96 -10.46 -6.64 20.15
N ILE A 97 -10.44 -5.31 20.04
CA ILE A 97 -11.64 -4.47 20.10
C ILE A 97 -11.85 -3.84 18.72
N GLU A 98 -13.01 -4.07 18.12
CA GLU A 98 -13.33 -3.64 16.76
C GLU A 98 -14.72 -3.00 16.69
N LYS A 99 -14.84 -1.86 15.99
CA LYS A 99 -16.10 -1.14 15.83
C LYS A 99 -17.11 -1.94 15.01
N TYR A 100 -16.65 -2.75 14.06
CA TYR A 100 -17.48 -3.67 13.29
C TYR A 100 -17.62 -5.05 13.95
N THR A 101 -18.63 -5.80 13.54
CA THR A 101 -18.88 -7.16 14.06
C THR A 101 -17.91 -8.21 13.48
N ASP A 102 -17.14 -7.86 12.45
CA ASP A 102 -16.21 -8.75 11.76
C ASP A 102 -14.85 -8.08 11.51
N VAL A 103 -13.81 -8.88 11.34
CA VAL A 103 -12.45 -8.39 11.05
C VAL A 103 -12.35 -7.91 9.60
N LEU A 104 -11.42 -6.99 9.31
CA LEU A 104 -11.15 -6.53 7.94
C LEU A 104 -12.39 -5.98 7.20
N ALA A 105 -13.33 -5.37 7.92
CA ALA A 105 -14.62 -4.96 7.39
C ALA A 105 -14.54 -3.81 6.37
N ASP A 106 -13.72 -2.78 6.63
CA ASP A 106 -13.63 -1.58 5.79
C ASP A 106 -13.21 -1.88 4.34
N GLN A 107 -12.37 -2.90 4.13
CA GLN A 107 -11.82 -3.22 2.81
C GLN A 107 -12.50 -4.41 2.13
N ALA A 108 -13.49 -5.04 2.78
CA ALA A 108 -14.13 -6.28 2.31
C ALA A 108 -14.78 -6.12 0.92
N GLU A 109 -15.18 -4.90 0.62
CA GLU A 109 -15.99 -4.57 -0.56
C GLU A 109 -15.19 -3.79 -1.64
N SER A 110 -13.96 -3.38 -1.38
CA SER A 110 -13.18 -2.53 -2.28
C SER A 110 -12.56 -3.26 -3.49
N SER A 111 -13.34 -3.99 -4.29
CA SER A 111 -12.83 -4.79 -5.43
C SER A 111 -12.16 -3.97 -6.54
N HIS A 112 -12.47 -2.67 -6.62
CA HIS A 112 -11.93 -1.72 -7.58
C HIS A 112 -10.53 -1.20 -7.19
N ARG A 113 -10.05 -1.53 -5.98
CA ARG A 113 -8.68 -1.23 -5.54
C ARG A 113 -7.85 -2.49 -5.68
N LEU A 114 -6.72 -2.38 -6.37
CA LEU A 114 -5.72 -3.43 -6.40
C LEU A 114 -4.72 -3.19 -5.27
N VAL A 115 -4.39 -4.25 -4.55
CA VAL A 115 -3.36 -4.23 -3.52
C VAL A 115 -2.20 -5.07 -4.00
N HIS A 116 -0.98 -4.60 -3.76
CA HIS A 116 0.24 -5.27 -4.20
C HIS A 116 1.34 -5.08 -3.14
N PRO A 117 2.10 -6.14 -2.77
CA PRO A 117 3.06 -6.07 -1.67
C PRO A 117 4.17 -5.05 -1.88
N SER A 118 4.75 -5.01 -3.09
CA SER A 118 5.92 -4.18 -3.41
C SER A 118 5.64 -3.00 -4.33
N TYR A 119 4.38 -2.73 -4.71
CA TYR A 119 4.05 -1.68 -5.68
C TYR A 119 4.53 -0.32 -5.22
N ASN A 120 4.23 0.02 -3.96
CA ASN A 120 4.58 1.31 -3.38
C ASN A 120 6.10 1.53 -3.22
N SER A 121 6.89 0.48 -3.37
CA SER A 121 8.34 0.54 -3.24
C SER A 121 9.08 0.40 -4.56
N TRP A 122 8.44 0.13 -5.68
CA TRP A 122 9.16 0.04 -6.94
C TRP A 122 9.70 1.42 -7.36
N PRO A 123 10.94 1.56 -7.86
CA PRO A 123 12.04 0.57 -7.95
C PRO A 123 13.05 0.67 -6.79
N LEU A 124 12.63 1.26 -5.67
CA LEU A 124 13.43 1.49 -4.46
C LEU A 124 13.63 0.22 -3.62
N ALA A 125 12.71 -0.74 -3.69
CA ALA A 125 12.92 -2.05 -3.09
C ALA A 125 13.77 -2.94 -4.01
N ASP A 126 14.63 -3.74 -3.40
CA ASP A 126 15.48 -4.71 -4.10
C ASP A 126 14.68 -5.79 -4.83
N THR A 127 13.44 -6.02 -4.41
CA THR A 127 12.55 -7.04 -4.98
C THR A 127 11.16 -6.49 -5.26
N PHE A 128 10.65 -6.81 -6.45
CA PHE A 128 9.26 -6.60 -6.83
C PHE A 128 8.53 -7.94 -6.77
N SER A 129 7.89 -8.22 -5.64
CA SER A 129 7.17 -9.48 -5.40
C SER A 129 5.67 -9.23 -5.39
N SER A 130 4.91 -10.07 -6.10
CA SER A 130 3.45 -10.12 -5.99
C SER A 130 2.96 -10.83 -4.75
N THR A 131 3.81 -11.52 -3.99
CA THR A 131 3.38 -12.18 -2.75
C THR A 131 4.10 -11.57 -1.55
N THR A 132 3.41 -11.54 -0.42
CA THR A 132 4.08 -11.35 0.85
C THR A 132 4.77 -12.64 1.28
N ASP A 133 5.80 -12.51 2.11
CA ASP A 133 6.51 -13.62 2.74
C ASP A 133 6.61 -13.41 4.26
N PHE A 134 5.46 -13.27 4.90
CA PHE A 134 5.30 -13.14 6.34
C PHE A 134 5.19 -14.51 7.03
N PRO A 135 5.37 -14.60 8.35
CA PRO A 135 5.09 -15.84 9.10
C PRO A 135 3.67 -16.39 8.93
N PHE A 136 2.69 -15.49 8.78
CA PHE A 136 1.29 -15.80 8.52
C PHE A 136 0.60 -14.59 7.88
N PHE A 137 -0.66 -14.75 7.47
CA PHE A 137 -1.43 -13.78 6.70
C PHE A 137 -0.77 -13.41 5.37
N ASN A 138 -0.31 -14.43 4.65
CA ASN A 138 0.27 -14.25 3.34
C ASN A 138 -0.78 -14.08 2.25
N TRP A 139 -0.54 -13.14 1.34
CA TRP A 139 -1.44 -12.85 0.24
C TRP A 139 -0.69 -12.52 -1.05
N TYR A 140 -1.39 -12.70 -2.16
CA TYR A 140 -0.93 -12.37 -3.50
C TYR A 140 -1.58 -11.08 -3.94
N ALA A 141 -0.86 -10.30 -4.73
CA ALA A 141 -1.36 -9.11 -5.36
C ALA A 141 -2.63 -9.39 -6.15
N GLY A 142 -3.54 -8.43 -6.12
CA GLY A 142 -4.82 -8.54 -6.81
C GLY A 142 -5.90 -7.68 -6.19
N PRO A 143 -7.17 -7.89 -6.57
CA PRO A 143 -8.29 -7.11 -6.07
C PRO A 143 -8.35 -7.17 -4.54
N CYS A 144 -8.51 -6.03 -3.89
CA CYS A 144 -8.52 -5.91 -2.43
C CYS A 144 -9.52 -6.88 -1.80
N LYS A 145 -10.74 -6.95 -2.35
CA LYS A 145 -11.77 -7.92 -1.96
C LYS A 145 -11.28 -9.38 -1.97
N SER A 146 -10.51 -9.78 -2.98
CA SER A 146 -9.93 -11.13 -3.07
C SER A 146 -8.86 -11.37 -2.00
N VAL A 147 -8.02 -10.37 -1.74
CA VAL A 147 -6.99 -10.42 -0.69
C VAL A 147 -7.63 -10.51 0.69
N ILE A 148 -8.59 -9.64 1.00
CA ILE A 148 -9.32 -9.66 2.27
C ILE A 148 -10.03 -10.99 2.50
N ARG A 149 -10.67 -11.56 1.47
CA ARG A 149 -11.27 -12.90 1.57
C ARG A 149 -10.23 -13.97 1.92
N GLY A 150 -9.03 -13.89 1.35
CA GLY A 150 -7.92 -14.78 1.67
C GLY A 150 -7.48 -14.66 3.13
N LEU A 151 -7.27 -13.42 3.59
CA LEU A 151 -6.88 -13.11 4.97
C LEU A 151 -7.94 -13.54 5.99
N ARG A 152 -9.23 -13.26 5.73
CA ARG A 152 -10.35 -13.71 6.58
C ARG A 152 -10.42 -15.23 6.68
N LYS A 153 -10.26 -15.94 5.56
CA LYS A 153 -10.25 -17.41 5.56
C LYS A 153 -9.10 -17.94 6.42
N GLU A 154 -7.93 -17.30 6.37
CA GLU A 154 -6.81 -17.70 7.23
C GLU A 154 -7.09 -17.41 8.71
N TRP A 155 -7.70 -16.26 9.03
CA TRP A 155 -8.15 -15.91 10.36
C TRP A 155 -9.15 -16.93 10.92
N GLU A 156 -10.21 -17.23 10.18
CA GLU A 156 -11.25 -18.18 10.59
C GLU A 156 -10.70 -19.58 10.86
N LEU A 157 -9.81 -20.08 9.99
CA LEU A 157 -9.28 -21.42 10.08
C LEU A 157 -8.23 -21.58 11.18
N ASN A 158 -7.39 -20.56 11.40
CA ASN A 158 -6.23 -20.70 12.25
C ASN A 158 -6.34 -19.94 13.57
N TRP A 159 -7.01 -18.79 13.63
CA TRP A 159 -6.86 -17.86 14.75
C TRP A 159 -8.16 -17.58 15.50
N LYS A 160 -9.32 -17.53 14.81
CA LYS A 160 -10.60 -17.13 15.39
C LYS A 160 -10.97 -17.90 16.67
N SER A 161 -10.68 -19.20 16.74
CA SER A 161 -10.93 -20.01 17.94
C SER A 161 -10.15 -19.51 19.17
N ASP A 162 -8.91 -19.05 18.96
CA ASP A 162 -8.03 -18.59 20.03
C ASP A 162 -8.53 -17.25 20.60
N PHE A 163 -9.31 -16.49 19.83
CA PHE A 163 -9.87 -15.20 20.21
C PHE A 163 -11.38 -15.23 20.51
N SER A 164 -12.03 -16.39 20.58
CA SER A 164 -13.49 -16.51 20.69
C SER A 164 -14.14 -15.60 21.76
N GLU A 165 -13.65 -15.63 23.00
CA GLU A 165 -14.12 -14.75 24.09
C GLU A 165 -13.38 -13.41 24.17
N ARG A 166 -12.34 -13.22 23.35
CA ARG A 166 -11.41 -12.09 23.39
C ARG A 166 -11.51 -11.17 22.18
N PHE A 167 -12.35 -11.52 21.20
CA PHE A 167 -12.73 -10.67 20.09
C PHE A 167 -14.02 -9.95 20.47
N ILE A 168 -13.91 -8.64 20.71
CA ILE A 168 -15.03 -7.78 21.02
C ILE A 168 -15.33 -6.91 19.79
N GLY A 169 -16.12 -7.46 18.87
CA GLY A 169 -16.66 -6.73 17.73
C GLY A 169 -17.89 -5.90 18.07
N GLY A 170 -18.29 -5.02 17.15
CA GLY A 170 -19.45 -4.14 17.32
C GLY A 170 -19.26 -3.10 18.43
N THR A 171 -18.02 -2.75 18.73
CA THR A 171 -17.64 -1.97 19.91
C THR A 171 -16.65 -0.86 19.52
N THR A 172 -17.09 0.39 19.64
CA THR A 172 -16.28 1.57 19.36
C THR A 172 -15.52 1.99 20.61
N VAL A 173 -14.22 2.23 20.52
CA VAL A 173 -13.46 2.84 21.63
C VAL A 173 -13.71 4.34 21.63
N SER A 174 -14.13 4.89 22.77
CA SER A 174 -14.42 6.33 22.94
C SER A 174 -13.26 7.08 23.57
N SER A 175 -12.52 6.46 24.50
CA SER A 175 -11.35 7.05 25.13
C SER A 175 -10.38 6.02 25.70
N ILE A 176 -9.11 6.41 25.78
CA ILE A 176 -8.04 5.65 26.44
C ILE A 176 -7.40 6.55 27.49
N SER A 177 -7.37 6.09 28.73
CA SER A 177 -6.68 6.77 29.83
C SER A 177 -5.80 5.79 30.60
N VAL A 178 -4.86 6.30 31.38
CA VAL A 178 -3.93 5.49 32.16
C VAL A 178 -4.11 5.85 33.62
N ASP A 179 -4.34 4.82 34.43
CA ASP A 179 -4.62 4.91 35.86
C ASP A 179 -3.64 4.01 36.61
N GLU A 180 -2.70 4.62 37.35
CA GLU A 180 -1.61 3.96 38.07
C GLU A 180 -0.87 2.89 37.23
N GLU A 181 -1.29 1.63 37.35
CA GLU A 181 -0.71 0.47 36.69
C GLU A 181 -1.57 -0.10 35.54
N LYS A 182 -2.75 0.43 35.27
CA LYS A 182 -3.64 -0.10 34.23
C LYS A 182 -3.95 0.95 33.18
N VAL A 183 -4.24 0.47 31.98
CA VAL A 183 -4.84 1.26 30.92
C VAL A 183 -6.33 1.01 30.95
N ILE A 184 -7.08 2.10 31.09
CA ILE A 184 -8.53 2.13 31.08
C ILE A 184 -8.99 2.44 29.65
N VAL A 185 -9.75 1.52 29.07
CA VAL A 185 -10.33 1.67 27.73
C VAL A 185 -11.84 1.77 27.89
N ARG A 186 -12.41 2.93 27.54
CA ARG A 186 -13.86 3.13 27.49
C ARG A 186 -14.37 2.82 26.11
N THR A 187 -15.49 2.10 26.07
CA THR A 187 -16.08 1.56 24.85
C THR A 187 -17.57 1.79 24.81
N LEU A 188 -18.13 1.97 23.62
CA LEU A 188 -19.55 2.02 23.33
C LEU A 188 -19.90 0.83 22.44
N ASP A 189 -20.80 -0.03 22.88
CA ASP A 189 -21.28 -1.13 22.04
C ASP A 189 -22.40 -0.69 21.07
N CYS A 190 -22.93 -1.64 20.29
CA CYS A 190 -24.00 -1.38 19.33
C CYS A 190 -25.32 -0.87 19.94
N ASN A 191 -25.50 -0.97 21.26
CA ASN A 191 -26.66 -0.44 21.98
C ASN A 191 -26.34 0.90 22.67
N GLU A 192 -25.20 1.52 22.34
CA GLU A 192 -24.68 2.73 22.98
C GLU A 192 -24.41 2.56 24.48
N GLU A 193 -24.27 1.32 24.95
CA GLU A 193 -23.92 1.05 26.34
C GLU A 193 -22.43 1.29 26.56
N GLU A 194 -22.10 2.19 27.49
CA GLU A 194 -20.72 2.47 27.84
C GLU A 194 -20.16 1.39 28.78
N LYS A 195 -19.00 0.84 28.40
CA LYS A 195 -18.27 -0.17 29.16
C LYS A 195 -16.83 0.26 29.35
N GLU A 196 -16.37 0.13 30.59
CA GLU A 196 -14.97 0.35 30.96
C GLU A 196 -14.23 -0.99 31.06
N ARG A 197 -13.02 -1.04 30.52
CA ARG A 197 -12.16 -2.23 30.54
C ARG A 197 -10.75 -1.88 30.92
N GLN A 198 -10.10 -2.77 31.66
CA GLN A 198 -8.75 -2.55 32.17
C GLN A 198 -7.76 -3.51 31.52
N PHE A 199 -6.62 -2.98 31.09
CA PHE A 199 -5.54 -3.73 30.45
C PHE A 199 -4.19 -3.36 31.06
N ASP A 200 -3.23 -4.28 30.98
CA ASP A 200 -1.83 -4.00 31.31
C ASP A 200 -1.15 -3.23 30.18
N VAL A 201 -1.56 -3.45 28.93
CA VAL A 201 -1.00 -2.80 27.75
C VAL A 201 -2.08 -2.63 26.69
N VAL A 202 -2.07 -1.50 25.97
CA VAL A 202 -2.97 -1.24 24.84
C VAL A 202 -2.17 -0.90 23.60
N PHE A 203 -2.51 -1.53 22.48
CA PHE A 203 -2.02 -1.21 21.14
C PHE A 203 -3.15 -0.59 20.33
N VAL A 204 -2.95 0.63 19.82
CA VAL A 204 -3.88 1.32 18.94
C VAL A 204 -3.51 1.05 17.49
N ALA A 205 -4.29 0.22 16.82
CA ALA A 205 -4.11 -0.21 15.43
C ALA A 205 -5.33 0.16 14.55
N THR A 206 -5.90 1.33 14.81
CA THR A 206 -7.09 1.87 14.12
C THR A 206 -6.82 2.32 12.68
N GLY A 207 -5.58 2.15 12.19
CA GLY A 207 -5.15 2.64 10.88
C GLY A 207 -5.19 4.17 10.79
N PHE A 208 -5.41 4.65 9.57
CA PHE A 208 -5.36 6.07 9.23
C PHE A 208 -6.70 6.79 9.36
N GLY A 209 -7.77 6.06 9.66
CA GLY A 209 -9.13 6.62 9.76
C GLY A 209 -9.85 6.66 8.43
N GLU A 210 -11.03 7.26 8.46
CA GLU A 210 -11.82 7.54 7.27
C GLU A 210 -11.41 8.91 6.72
N GLU A 211 -11.29 9.03 5.40
CA GLU A 211 -11.14 10.35 4.78
C GLU A 211 -12.35 11.20 5.16
N ASN A 212 -12.09 12.44 5.59
CA ASN A 212 -13.14 13.41 5.85
C ASN A 212 -13.82 13.71 4.50
N GLY A 213 -14.89 12.98 4.20
CA GLY A 213 -15.63 13.17 2.97
C GLY A 213 -16.24 14.57 2.96
N LEU A 214 -16.04 15.31 1.87
CA LEU A 214 -16.59 16.66 1.73
C LEU A 214 -18.09 16.56 1.41
N LEU A 215 -18.92 17.39 2.02
CA LEU A 215 -20.32 17.54 1.64
C LEU A 215 -20.39 18.61 0.55
N ILE A 216 -20.66 18.21 -0.68
CA ILE A 216 -20.86 19.10 -1.82
C ILE A 216 -22.36 19.39 -1.91
N ARG A 217 -22.78 20.61 -1.58
CA ARG A 217 -24.18 21.05 -1.74
C ARG A 217 -24.32 21.91 -2.99
N GLU A 218 -25.02 21.41 -3.99
CA GLU A 218 -25.43 22.24 -5.13
C GLU A 218 -26.81 22.84 -4.83
N GLU A 219 -26.98 24.15 -5.00
CA GLU A 219 -28.23 24.85 -4.67
C GLU A 219 -29.41 24.27 -5.47
N GLY A 220 -30.43 23.76 -4.78
CA GLY A 220 -31.57 23.06 -5.40
C GLY A 220 -31.33 21.59 -5.76
N GLN A 221 -30.18 21.01 -5.41
CA GLN A 221 -29.85 19.59 -5.60
C GLN A 221 -29.56 18.89 -4.26
N PRO A 222 -29.69 17.54 -4.20
CA PRO A 222 -29.31 16.78 -3.02
C PRO A 222 -27.81 16.93 -2.71
N THR A 223 -27.45 17.02 -1.42
CA THR A 223 -26.06 17.01 -0.97
C THR A 223 -25.34 15.76 -1.45
N LYS A 224 -24.24 15.92 -2.19
CA LYS A 224 -23.34 14.84 -2.63
C LYS A 224 -22.18 14.74 -1.66
N ARG A 225 -21.99 13.61 -0.99
CA ARG A 225 -20.81 13.37 -0.16
C ARG A 225 -19.67 12.86 -1.04
N SER A 226 -18.45 13.37 -0.87
CA SER A 226 -17.28 12.78 -1.53
C SER A 226 -17.11 11.35 -1.03
N VAL A 227 -16.91 10.44 -1.98
CA VAL A 227 -16.87 9.00 -1.68
C VAL A 227 -15.55 8.67 -0.99
N ARG A 228 -15.58 7.82 0.05
CA ARG A 228 -14.38 7.45 0.80
C ARG A 228 -13.45 6.61 -0.07
N TYR A 229 -12.16 6.65 0.20
CA TYR A 229 -11.15 5.89 -0.54
C TYR A 229 -11.49 4.40 -0.78
N TRP A 230 -12.06 3.72 0.22
CA TRP A 230 -12.39 2.29 0.19
C TRP A 230 -13.82 1.98 -0.28
N ASP A 231 -14.70 2.98 -0.33
CA ASP A 231 -16.10 2.79 -0.72
C ASP A 231 -16.19 2.34 -2.19
N HIS A 232 -17.27 1.66 -2.55
CA HIS A 232 -17.55 1.24 -3.93
C HIS A 232 -17.79 2.42 -4.87
N GLU A 233 -16.76 3.19 -5.18
CA GLU A 233 -16.82 4.25 -6.15
C GLU A 233 -16.52 3.69 -7.54
N ASN A 234 -17.56 3.58 -8.36
CA ASN A 234 -17.37 3.32 -9.77
C ASN A 234 -17.04 4.63 -10.49
N LEU A 235 -15.82 5.14 -10.27
CA LEU A 235 -15.30 6.34 -10.96
C LEU A 235 -15.44 6.17 -12.49
N GLN A 236 -15.38 4.93 -13.00
CA GLN A 236 -15.57 4.65 -14.43
C GLN A 236 -16.94 5.13 -14.95
N ARG A 237 -17.99 5.16 -14.11
CA ARG A 237 -19.30 5.68 -14.52
C ARG A 237 -19.21 7.15 -14.93
N TYR A 238 -18.39 7.93 -14.25
CA TYR A 238 -18.20 9.34 -14.56
C TYR A 238 -17.25 9.51 -15.75
N THR A 239 -16.18 8.71 -15.83
CA THR A 239 -15.18 8.84 -16.90
C THR A 239 -15.68 8.36 -18.25
N LEU A 240 -16.62 7.42 -18.28
CA LEU A 240 -17.29 6.95 -19.49
C LEU A 240 -18.49 7.81 -19.91
N ASN A 241 -18.86 8.83 -19.13
CA ASN A 241 -19.93 9.74 -19.49
C ASN A 241 -19.36 10.90 -20.34
N PRO A 242 -19.65 10.98 -21.65
CA PRO A 242 -19.14 12.02 -22.53
C PRO A 242 -19.73 13.41 -22.23
N LYS A 243 -20.76 13.51 -21.38
CA LYS A 243 -21.31 14.79 -20.94
C LYS A 243 -20.49 15.45 -19.84
N LEU A 244 -19.67 14.69 -19.12
CA LEU A 244 -18.82 15.19 -18.04
C LEU A 244 -17.43 15.46 -18.61
N GLN A 245 -16.99 16.69 -18.49
CA GLN A 245 -15.78 17.21 -19.11
C GLN A 245 -14.84 17.86 -18.10
N GLN A 246 -15.34 18.37 -16.97
CA GLN A 246 -14.55 19.08 -15.97
C GLN A 246 -14.41 18.24 -14.71
N PHE A 247 -13.19 17.81 -14.38
CA PHE A 247 -12.91 17.01 -13.19
C PHE A 247 -11.87 17.68 -12.29
N LEU A 248 -12.12 17.67 -10.99
CA LEU A 248 -11.17 18.12 -9.97
C LEU A 248 -10.76 16.93 -9.09
N CYS A 249 -9.47 16.71 -8.94
CA CYS A 249 -8.91 15.76 -8.00
C CYS A 249 -8.08 16.52 -6.97
N ILE A 250 -8.44 16.39 -5.69
CA ILE A 250 -7.81 17.11 -4.59
C ILE A 250 -6.89 16.15 -3.83
N GLY A 251 -5.65 16.56 -3.61
CA GLY A 251 -4.61 15.80 -2.91
C GLY A 251 -3.42 15.47 -3.82
N THR A 252 -2.29 15.16 -3.22
CA THR A 252 -1.03 14.85 -3.91
C THR A 252 -0.43 13.51 -3.48
N GLY A 253 -1.13 12.76 -2.62
CA GLY A 253 -0.78 11.39 -2.24
C GLY A 253 -1.18 10.37 -3.30
N ASP A 254 -0.75 9.12 -3.12
CA ASP A 254 -1.04 8.02 -4.06
C ASP A 254 -2.53 7.86 -4.38
N GLY A 255 -3.41 8.02 -3.39
CA GLY A 255 -4.86 7.92 -3.62
C GLY A 255 -5.36 8.96 -4.62
N ALA A 256 -4.85 10.19 -4.53
CA ALA A 256 -5.17 11.27 -5.47
C ALA A 256 -4.58 10.99 -6.86
N LEU A 257 -3.32 10.56 -6.92
CA LEU A 257 -2.66 10.30 -8.20
C LEU A 257 -3.32 9.14 -8.95
N ILE A 258 -3.68 8.07 -8.24
CA ILE A 258 -4.40 6.91 -8.80
C ILE A 258 -5.77 7.33 -9.30
N ASP A 259 -6.55 8.08 -8.51
CA ASP A 259 -7.89 8.48 -8.95
C ASP A 259 -7.84 9.52 -10.09
N CYS A 260 -6.85 10.42 -10.09
CA CYS A 260 -6.56 11.31 -11.21
C CYS A 260 -6.22 10.51 -12.48
N ALA A 261 -5.38 9.47 -12.38
CA ALA A 261 -5.10 8.57 -13.50
C ALA A 261 -6.35 7.80 -13.95
N ARG A 262 -7.21 7.34 -13.03
CA ARG A 262 -8.50 6.69 -13.38
C ARG A 262 -9.43 7.64 -14.13
N LEU A 263 -9.32 8.95 -13.93
CA LEU A 263 -10.06 9.97 -14.71
C LEU A 263 -9.52 10.16 -16.13
N ALA A 264 -8.20 10.03 -16.29
CA ALA A 264 -7.50 10.26 -17.55
C ALA A 264 -7.39 9.01 -18.44
N TYR A 265 -7.46 7.80 -17.86
CA TYR A 265 -7.27 6.52 -18.53
C TYR A 265 -8.52 5.65 -18.55
N LYS A 266 -8.70 4.90 -19.64
CA LYS A 266 -9.71 3.85 -19.80
C LYS A 266 -9.32 2.54 -19.13
N THR A 267 -8.05 2.21 -19.24
CA THR A 267 -7.46 0.99 -18.68
C THR A 267 -7.42 1.09 -17.16
N ASP A 268 -7.43 -0.05 -16.49
CA ASP A 268 -7.16 -0.08 -15.06
C ASP A 268 -5.75 0.48 -14.79
N VAL A 269 -5.63 1.40 -13.82
CA VAL A 269 -4.38 2.11 -13.54
C VAL A 269 -3.27 1.16 -13.07
N PHE A 270 -3.62 0.05 -12.43
CA PHE A 270 -2.63 -0.94 -12.01
C PHE A 270 -2.15 -1.78 -13.20
N GLU A 271 -3.04 -2.14 -14.13
CA GLU A 271 -2.67 -2.81 -15.37
C GLU A 271 -1.72 -1.91 -16.17
N LEU A 272 -2.06 -0.63 -16.31
CA LEU A 272 -1.20 0.39 -16.91
C LEU A 272 0.16 0.47 -16.21
N ALA A 273 0.17 0.56 -14.88
CA ALA A 273 1.40 0.64 -14.10
C ALA A 273 2.26 -0.62 -14.27
N SER A 274 1.64 -1.80 -14.33
CA SER A 274 2.30 -3.09 -14.51
C SER A 274 2.90 -3.25 -15.90
N GLU A 275 2.16 -2.87 -16.95
CA GLU A 275 2.67 -2.80 -18.33
C GLU A 275 3.84 -1.79 -18.43
N LEU A 276 3.71 -0.64 -17.77
CA LEU A 276 4.75 0.39 -17.76
C LEU A 276 6.02 -0.11 -17.06
N MET A 277 5.91 -0.72 -15.87
CA MET A 277 7.05 -1.31 -15.18
C MET A 277 7.74 -2.36 -16.06
N GLY A 278 6.96 -3.25 -16.71
CA GLY A 278 7.50 -4.23 -17.65
C GLY A 278 8.22 -3.58 -18.84
N ALA A 279 7.66 -2.53 -19.44
CA ALA A 279 8.27 -1.80 -20.54
C ALA A 279 9.58 -1.10 -20.13
N LEU A 280 9.63 -0.54 -18.91
CA LEU A 280 10.83 0.09 -18.36
C LEU A 280 11.92 -0.94 -18.04
N SER A 281 11.56 -2.11 -17.49
CA SER A 281 12.52 -3.16 -17.10
C SER A 281 13.04 -4.01 -18.26
N LEU A 282 12.41 -4.03 -19.44
CA LEU A 282 12.93 -4.77 -20.60
C LEU A 282 14.10 -4.07 -21.31
N GLY A 283 14.31 -2.77 -21.06
CA GLY A 283 15.34 -1.97 -21.71
C GLY A 283 15.17 -1.91 -23.23
N PHE A 284 15.96 -1.06 -23.89
CA PHE A 284 15.82 -0.83 -25.32
C PHE A 284 16.74 -1.72 -26.16
N SER A 285 16.22 -2.10 -27.33
CA SER A 285 17.00 -2.42 -28.51
C SER A 285 16.67 -1.33 -29.53
N ASP A 286 17.48 -0.27 -29.62
CA ASP A 286 17.33 0.64 -30.75
C ASP A 286 17.81 -0.08 -32.02
N ASN A 287 16.99 -0.06 -33.09
CA ASN A 287 17.35 -0.58 -34.41
C ASN A 287 18.49 0.24 -35.06
N SER A 288 18.96 1.31 -34.41
CA SER A 288 20.06 2.16 -34.86
C SER A 288 21.47 1.60 -34.60
N GLY A 289 21.59 0.41 -33.98
CA GLY A 289 22.89 -0.27 -33.86
C GLY A 289 23.86 0.31 -32.83
N PHE A 290 23.41 1.15 -31.90
CA PHE A 290 24.23 1.66 -30.79
C PHE A 290 23.52 1.49 -29.43
N HIS A 291 24.17 0.70 -28.56
CA HIS A 291 23.92 0.47 -27.13
C HIS A 291 22.51 0.05 -26.70
N LYS A 292 22.33 -1.25 -26.43
CA LYS A 292 21.38 -1.73 -25.40
C LYS A 292 21.61 -0.87 -24.16
N ARG A 293 20.70 0.06 -23.86
CA ARG A 293 20.69 0.70 -22.54
C ARG A 293 20.30 -0.39 -21.55
N ASP A 294 21.20 -0.66 -20.63
CA ASP A 294 20.97 -1.59 -19.53
C ASP A 294 19.67 -1.16 -18.80
N PRO A 295 18.65 -2.02 -18.65
CA PRO A 295 17.44 -1.71 -17.88
C PRO A 295 17.72 -1.14 -16.48
N SER A 296 18.87 -1.48 -15.90
CA SER A 296 19.36 -0.88 -14.66
C SER A 296 19.36 0.66 -14.70
N THR A 297 19.55 1.28 -15.87
CA THR A 297 19.68 2.73 -16.02
C THR A 297 18.40 3.51 -15.70
N PHE A 298 17.21 2.97 -15.95
CA PHE A 298 15.96 3.67 -15.64
C PHE A 298 15.57 3.53 -14.17
N GLU A 299 15.67 2.32 -13.63
CA GLU A 299 15.43 2.09 -12.21
C GLU A 299 16.46 2.83 -11.34
N GLU A 300 17.72 2.88 -11.77
CA GLU A 300 18.78 3.68 -11.14
C GLU A 300 18.49 5.18 -11.25
N PHE A 301 18.06 5.69 -12.41
CA PHE A 301 17.65 7.09 -12.53
C PHE A 301 16.55 7.47 -11.53
N ILE A 302 15.51 6.64 -11.43
CA ILE A 302 14.40 6.87 -10.50
C ILE A 302 14.92 6.80 -9.06
N ARG A 303 15.73 5.79 -8.74
CA ARG A 303 16.32 5.60 -7.40
C ARG A 303 17.18 6.80 -7.00
N ASP A 304 18.04 7.28 -7.89
CA ASP A 304 18.90 8.43 -7.67
C ASP A 304 18.09 9.71 -7.48
N SER A 305 17.03 9.90 -8.26
CA SER A 305 16.11 11.04 -8.14
C SER A 305 15.39 11.03 -6.79
N GLU A 306 14.89 9.88 -6.36
CA GLU A 306 14.24 9.70 -5.06
C GLU A 306 15.22 9.88 -3.89
N VAL A 307 16.44 9.33 -4.00
CA VAL A 307 17.49 9.50 -2.98
C VAL A 307 17.89 10.97 -2.88
N LYS A 308 18.16 11.63 -4.02
CA LYS A 308 18.48 13.06 -4.10
C LYS A 308 17.43 13.88 -3.37
N ALA A 309 16.15 13.70 -3.71
CA ALA A 309 15.06 14.39 -3.03
C ALA A 309 15.01 14.06 -1.52
N ARG A 310 15.11 12.79 -1.11
CA ARG A 310 15.05 12.40 0.31
C ARG A 310 16.22 12.93 1.14
N THR A 311 17.38 13.15 0.53
CA THR A 311 18.56 13.73 1.20
C THR A 311 18.50 15.25 1.34
N THR A 312 17.62 15.92 0.58
CA THR A 312 17.36 17.36 0.72
C THR A 312 16.54 17.62 1.97
N THR A 313 16.92 18.59 2.80
CA THR A 313 16.25 18.87 4.09
C THR A 313 14.96 19.67 3.96
N ASN A 314 14.85 20.52 2.94
CA ASN A 314 13.71 21.40 2.73
C ASN A 314 12.63 20.72 1.87
N TYR A 315 11.44 20.47 2.43
CA TYR A 315 10.33 19.79 1.75
C TYR A 315 9.90 20.44 0.42
N HIS A 316 9.87 21.77 0.35
CA HIS A 316 9.50 22.49 -0.87
C HIS A 316 10.52 22.21 -1.98
N GLU A 317 11.81 22.21 -1.64
CA GLU A 317 12.89 21.86 -2.56
C GLU A 317 12.86 20.38 -2.96
N GLN A 318 12.50 19.47 -2.04
CA GLN A 318 12.27 18.06 -2.40
C GLN A 318 11.23 17.93 -3.51
N CYS A 319 10.11 18.65 -3.40
CA CYS A 319 9.03 18.61 -4.39
C CYS A 319 9.47 19.14 -5.76
N LYS A 320 10.30 20.20 -5.77
CA LYS A 320 10.87 20.77 -7.00
C LYS A 320 11.84 19.81 -7.67
N ILE A 321 12.76 19.21 -6.91
CA ILE A 321 13.70 18.21 -7.42
C ILE A 321 12.94 17.05 -8.09
N LEU A 322 11.88 16.54 -7.45
CA LEU A 322 11.08 15.47 -8.04
C LEU A 322 10.36 15.93 -9.31
N ASP A 323 9.75 17.12 -9.34
CA ASP A 323 9.09 17.64 -10.56
C ASP A 323 10.06 17.72 -11.74
N GLU A 324 11.26 18.29 -11.53
CA GLU A 324 12.29 18.42 -12.56
C GLU A 324 12.76 17.04 -13.06
N GLU A 325 13.11 16.12 -12.15
CA GLU A 325 13.65 14.82 -12.52
C GLU A 325 12.59 13.93 -13.20
N TYR A 326 11.34 13.90 -12.72
CA TYR A 326 10.28 13.11 -13.36
C TYR A 326 9.87 13.67 -14.72
N ARG A 327 9.83 15.00 -14.90
CA ARG A 327 9.59 15.62 -16.23
C ARG A 327 10.71 15.30 -17.20
N LYS A 328 11.96 15.39 -16.75
CA LYS A 328 13.12 14.97 -17.52
C LYS A 328 13.02 13.49 -17.88
N PHE A 329 12.68 12.63 -16.93
CA PHE A 329 12.53 11.19 -17.15
C PHE A 329 11.53 10.85 -18.25
N VAL A 330 10.31 11.38 -18.18
CA VAL A 330 9.28 11.10 -19.21
C VAL A 330 9.59 11.72 -20.57
N SER A 331 10.55 12.66 -20.66
CA SER A 331 11.06 13.17 -21.93
C SER A 331 11.98 12.18 -22.65
N LEU A 332 12.55 11.22 -21.91
CA LEU A 332 13.44 10.17 -22.42
C LEU A 332 12.69 8.94 -22.94
N PHE A 333 11.36 8.91 -22.83
CA PHE A 333 10.55 7.76 -23.26
C PHE A 333 10.59 7.58 -24.78
N ASP A 334 10.84 6.34 -25.19
CA ASP A 334 10.85 5.92 -26.57
C ASP A 334 9.42 5.64 -27.09
N VAL A 335 9.32 5.16 -28.33
CA VAL A 335 8.02 4.83 -28.92
C VAL A 335 7.29 3.73 -28.14
N GLN A 336 7.99 2.72 -27.61
CA GLN A 336 7.34 1.61 -26.90
C GLN A 336 6.72 2.06 -25.57
N VAL A 337 7.46 2.78 -24.73
CA VAL A 337 6.95 3.29 -23.45
C VAL A 337 5.84 4.33 -23.69
N ASN A 338 6.02 5.20 -24.69
CA ASN A 338 4.97 6.14 -25.08
C ASN A 338 3.71 5.41 -25.58
N ASN A 339 3.84 4.26 -26.26
CA ASN A 339 2.69 3.48 -26.70
C ASN A 339 1.91 2.90 -25.52
N VAL A 340 2.58 2.38 -24.49
CA VAL A 340 1.92 1.88 -23.27
C VAL A 340 1.10 3.01 -22.62
N LEU A 341 1.71 4.18 -22.43
CA LEU A 341 1.07 5.32 -21.78
C LEU A 341 0.03 6.04 -22.66
N SER A 342 0.14 6.01 -23.98
CA SER A 342 -0.83 6.70 -24.86
C SER A 342 -2.05 5.83 -25.19
N LYS A 343 -1.91 4.50 -25.24
CA LYS A 343 -2.95 3.56 -25.67
C LYS A 343 -4.25 3.66 -24.85
N GLY A 344 -4.14 4.03 -23.57
CA GLY A 344 -5.28 4.09 -22.65
C GLY A 344 -5.84 5.49 -22.39
N LEU A 345 -5.21 6.57 -22.88
CA LEU A 345 -5.64 7.94 -22.58
C LEU A 345 -6.94 8.29 -23.30
N PHE A 346 -7.91 8.83 -22.57
CA PHE A 346 -9.17 9.32 -23.15
C PHE A 346 -8.96 10.41 -24.21
N PHE A 347 -7.94 11.25 -24.05
CA PHE A 347 -7.63 12.40 -24.92
C PHE A 347 -7.38 12.05 -26.38
N ASN A 348 -7.03 10.80 -26.68
CA ASN A 348 -6.84 10.33 -28.06
C ASN A 348 -8.16 10.10 -28.81
N GLU A 349 -9.30 10.20 -28.12
CA GLU A 349 -10.61 10.06 -28.71
C GLU A 349 -11.33 11.40 -28.86
N THR A 350 -11.98 11.58 -30.00
CA THR A 350 -12.63 12.84 -30.40
C THR A 350 -13.62 13.35 -29.35
N PHE A 351 -14.31 12.46 -28.62
CA PHE A 351 -15.32 12.81 -27.64
C PHE A 351 -14.77 13.35 -26.30
N TYR A 352 -13.50 13.11 -26.00
CA TYR A 352 -12.89 13.49 -24.72
C TYR A 352 -11.74 14.48 -24.90
N LYS A 353 -11.56 15.01 -26.10
CA LYS A 353 -10.47 15.95 -26.42
C LYS A 353 -10.52 17.24 -25.57
N ASP A 354 -11.73 17.66 -25.22
CA ASP A 354 -11.97 18.89 -24.44
C ASP A 354 -12.10 18.62 -22.93
N ARG A 355 -11.85 17.38 -22.49
CA ARG A 355 -11.87 17.03 -21.07
C ARG A 355 -10.77 17.79 -20.35
N LYS A 356 -11.10 18.38 -19.22
CA LYS A 356 -10.16 19.06 -18.32
C LYS A 356 -10.12 18.29 -17.00
N ILE A 357 -8.92 17.85 -16.63
CA ILE A 357 -8.67 17.22 -15.33
C ILE A 357 -7.68 18.11 -14.58
N VAL A 358 -8.10 18.63 -13.44
CA VAL A 358 -7.28 19.47 -12.58
C VAL A 358 -6.90 18.66 -11.33
N LEU A 359 -5.61 18.49 -11.10
CA LEU A 359 -5.07 18.02 -9.83
C LEU A 359 -4.76 19.24 -8.96
N CYS A 360 -5.31 19.29 -7.75
CA CYS A 360 -5.12 20.40 -6.82
C CYS A 360 -4.51 19.90 -5.52
N GLY A 361 -3.50 20.59 -4.98
CA GLY A 361 -2.96 20.25 -3.66
C GLY A 361 -2.01 21.30 -3.10
N LYS A 362 -1.75 21.20 -1.80
CA LYS A 362 -0.96 22.19 -1.05
C LYS A 362 0.52 22.24 -1.47
N ASP A 363 1.01 21.15 -2.06
CA ASP A 363 2.41 21.00 -2.39
C ASP A 363 2.80 21.97 -3.54
N PRO A 364 4.06 22.41 -3.61
CA PRO A 364 4.53 23.33 -4.67
C PRO A 364 4.42 22.72 -6.07
N THR A 365 4.55 21.41 -6.14
CA THR A 365 4.43 20.59 -7.34
C THR A 365 3.58 19.37 -6.94
N PRO A 366 3.01 18.60 -7.88
CA PRO A 366 2.25 17.42 -7.51
C PRO A 366 3.13 16.22 -7.09
N PHE A 367 4.45 16.43 -7.02
CA PHE A 367 5.43 15.37 -6.76
C PHE A 367 5.99 15.51 -5.36
N ASN A 368 5.53 14.65 -4.45
CA ASN A 368 6.10 14.55 -3.10
C ASN A 368 6.81 13.20 -2.87
N ILE A 369 7.56 13.13 -1.77
CA ILE A 369 8.32 11.94 -1.36
C ILE A 369 7.45 10.79 -0.83
N ALA A 370 6.18 11.06 -0.54
CA ALA A 370 5.24 10.08 0.02
C ALA A 370 4.59 9.23 -1.08
N SER A 371 4.32 9.83 -2.24
CA SER A 371 3.73 9.15 -3.39
C SER A 371 4.70 8.18 -4.06
N THR A 372 4.17 7.07 -4.53
CA THR A 372 4.90 5.97 -5.14
C THR A 372 5.52 6.43 -6.48
N PRO A 373 6.79 6.05 -6.78
CA PRO A 373 7.45 6.42 -8.03
C PRO A 373 6.64 6.13 -9.31
N ILE A 374 6.03 4.94 -9.43
CA ILE A 374 5.28 4.59 -10.64
C ILE A 374 4.08 5.51 -10.88
N ASN A 375 3.38 5.95 -9.83
CA ASN A 375 2.28 6.92 -9.93
C ASN A 375 2.78 8.30 -10.35
N LYS A 376 3.96 8.70 -9.87
CA LYS A 376 4.62 9.94 -10.30
C LYS A 376 4.99 9.89 -11.78
N ILE A 377 5.46 8.76 -12.29
CA ILE A 377 5.76 8.61 -13.73
C ILE A 377 4.49 8.78 -14.57
N ILE A 378 3.40 8.10 -14.21
CA ILE A 378 2.13 8.21 -14.91
C ILE A 378 1.63 9.66 -14.89
N LEU A 379 1.68 10.32 -13.73
CA LEU A 379 1.31 11.72 -13.58
C LEU A 379 2.18 12.66 -14.43
N ALA A 380 3.50 12.49 -14.40
CA ALA A 380 4.43 13.29 -15.19
C ALA A 380 4.13 13.19 -16.69
N TYR A 381 3.76 12.00 -17.17
CA TYR A 381 3.31 11.80 -18.54
C TYR A 381 1.98 12.52 -18.83
N MET A 382 1.00 12.45 -17.92
CA MET A 382 -0.27 13.17 -18.05
C MET A 382 -0.07 14.69 -18.10
N LEU A 383 0.84 15.23 -17.27
CA LEU A 383 1.20 16.65 -17.29
C LEU A 383 1.90 17.02 -18.60
N LYS A 384 2.82 16.18 -19.09
CA LYS A 384 3.54 16.40 -20.37
C LYS A 384 2.59 16.46 -21.56
N THR A 385 1.56 15.63 -21.56
CA THR A 385 0.58 15.53 -22.66
C THR A 385 -0.55 16.56 -22.54
N GLY A 386 -0.65 17.27 -21.42
CA GLY A 386 -1.76 18.18 -21.13
C GLY A 386 -3.06 17.46 -20.73
N ALA A 387 -3.01 16.14 -20.51
CA ALA A 387 -4.16 15.35 -20.07
C ALA A 387 -4.62 15.73 -18.65
N VAL A 388 -3.69 16.22 -17.84
CA VAL A 388 -3.93 16.74 -16.50
C VAL A 388 -3.18 18.07 -16.36
N SER A 389 -3.78 19.03 -15.66
CA SER A 389 -3.09 20.23 -15.18
C SER A 389 -2.96 20.19 -13.66
N TYR A 390 -1.84 20.69 -13.12
CA TYR A 390 -1.68 20.86 -11.68
C TYR A 390 -1.94 22.30 -11.26
N GLN A 391 -2.64 22.47 -10.15
CA GLN A 391 -2.81 23.76 -9.49
C GLN A 391 -2.40 23.64 -8.03
N GLN A 392 -1.42 24.42 -7.61
CA GLN A 392 -1.06 24.50 -6.21
C GLN A 392 -2.15 25.27 -5.46
N GLY A 393 -2.66 24.69 -4.39
CA GLY A 393 -3.61 25.36 -3.52
C GLY A 393 -4.07 24.54 -2.32
N GLU A 394 -4.61 25.24 -1.34
CA GLU A 394 -5.25 24.61 -0.19
C GLU A 394 -6.76 24.56 -0.38
N VAL A 395 -7.36 23.49 0.13
CA VAL A 395 -8.79 23.24 0.04
C VAL A 395 -9.34 23.42 1.44
N SER A 396 -10.04 24.52 1.68
CA SER A 396 -10.75 24.76 2.93
C SER A 396 -12.24 24.47 2.75
N LEU A 397 -12.85 23.96 3.81
CA LEU A 397 -14.29 23.93 3.96
C LEU A 397 -14.77 25.32 4.36
N SER A 398 -15.90 25.77 3.82
CA SER A 398 -16.60 26.95 4.36
C SER A 398 -17.08 26.71 5.79
N ASP A 399 -17.38 27.78 6.52
CA ASP A 399 -17.84 27.74 7.92
C ASP A 399 -19.09 26.87 8.16
N ASP A 400 -19.85 26.57 7.11
CA ASP A 400 -21.05 25.74 7.13
C ASP A 400 -20.82 24.31 6.60
N ASP A 401 -19.57 23.93 6.29
CA ASP A 401 -19.14 22.68 5.67
C ASP A 401 -19.86 22.35 4.34
N THR A 402 -20.46 23.34 3.67
CA THR A 402 -21.25 23.10 2.45
C THR A 402 -20.49 23.35 1.15
N THR A 403 -19.43 24.15 1.21
CA THR A 403 -18.64 24.53 0.05
C THR A 403 -17.16 24.31 0.29
N ILE A 404 -16.43 24.16 -0.81
CA ILE A 404 -14.99 23.98 -0.81
C ILE A 404 -14.40 25.21 -1.49
N THR A 405 -13.50 25.89 -0.81
CA THR A 405 -12.70 26.95 -1.41
C THR A 405 -11.31 26.40 -1.68
N ALA A 406 -10.93 26.29 -2.95
CA ALA A 406 -9.53 26.06 -3.29
C ALA A 406 -8.83 27.42 -3.44
N ILE A 407 -7.88 27.67 -2.55
CA ILE A 407 -7.06 28.88 -2.51
C ILE A 407 -5.80 28.61 -3.31
N ASN A 408 -5.63 29.27 -4.45
CA ASN A 408 -4.38 29.20 -5.21
C ASN A 408 -3.26 29.97 -4.48
N PHE A 409 -2.10 29.35 -4.28
CA PHE A 409 -0.94 30.03 -3.68
C PHE A 409 -0.09 30.81 -4.70
N ALA A 410 -0.27 30.56 -6.00
CA ALA A 410 0.52 31.17 -7.06
C ALA A 410 0.00 32.56 -7.52
N ASP A 411 -1.27 32.87 -7.26
CA ASP A 411 -1.91 34.15 -7.58
C ASP A 411 -2.70 34.64 -6.36
N ASP A 412 -2.47 35.90 -5.95
CA ASP A 412 -2.98 36.51 -4.71
C ASP A 412 -4.51 36.52 -4.50
N GLN A 413 -5.33 35.92 -5.38
CA GLN A 413 -6.75 35.57 -5.16
C GLN A 413 -7.40 34.97 -6.42
N PHE A 414 -7.11 33.72 -6.77
CA PHE A 414 -8.04 32.95 -7.62
C PHE A 414 -8.72 31.87 -6.80
N ASN A 415 -10.04 32.01 -6.62
CA ASN A 415 -10.88 30.97 -6.02
C ASN A 415 -11.23 29.97 -7.11
N LEU A 416 -10.76 28.73 -6.98
CA LEU A 416 -11.35 27.64 -7.75
C LEU A 416 -12.75 27.39 -7.20
N ASN A 417 -13.77 27.65 -8.03
CA ASN A 417 -15.12 27.29 -7.69
C ASN A 417 -15.34 25.82 -8.01
N ILE A 418 -15.57 24.99 -6.98
CA ILE A 418 -15.83 23.56 -7.17
C ILE A 418 -17.06 23.28 -8.05
N TYR A 419 -17.99 24.24 -8.15
CA TYR A 419 -19.17 24.13 -9.01
C TYR A 419 -18.85 24.24 -10.51
N ASP A 420 -17.63 24.69 -10.86
CA ASP A 420 -17.17 24.68 -12.24
C ASP A 420 -16.78 23.26 -12.72
N PHE A 421 -16.80 22.27 -11.81
CA PHE A 421 -16.43 20.90 -12.09
C PHE A 421 -17.66 19.98 -12.04
N ASP A 422 -17.77 19.13 -13.05
CA ASP A 422 -18.79 18.07 -13.14
C ASP A 422 -18.61 17.02 -12.04
N TYR A 423 -17.38 16.84 -11.57
CA TYR A 423 -17.03 15.87 -10.54
C TYR A 423 -15.80 16.27 -9.73
N VAL A 424 -15.85 16.03 -8.41
CA VAL A 424 -14.76 16.32 -7.48
C VAL A 424 -14.39 15.06 -6.69
N VAL A 425 -13.11 14.70 -6.74
CA VAL A 425 -12.51 13.62 -5.95
C VAL A 425 -11.64 14.24 -4.86
N VAL A 426 -11.72 13.73 -3.64
CA VAL A 426 -11.02 14.29 -2.48
C VAL A 426 -10.16 13.22 -1.82
N ARG A 427 -8.85 13.44 -1.78
CA ARG A 427 -7.82 12.51 -1.28
C ARG A 427 -6.74 13.27 -0.51
N ILE A 428 -7.17 14.08 0.47
CA ILE A 428 -6.28 14.85 1.35
C ILE A 428 -5.69 14.02 2.50
N GLY A 429 -6.01 12.73 2.55
CA GLY A 429 -5.69 11.85 3.67
C GLY A 429 -6.74 11.88 4.76
N ALA A 430 -6.68 10.90 5.64
CA ALA A 430 -7.55 10.76 6.79
C ALA A 430 -6.82 11.20 8.07
N SER A 431 -7.54 11.79 9.02
CA SER A 431 -7.01 12.04 10.35
C SER A 431 -6.99 10.72 11.14
N PRO A 432 -5.82 10.26 11.62
CA PRO A 432 -5.74 9.02 12.38
C PRO A 432 -6.66 9.06 13.63
N PRO A 433 -7.55 8.07 13.84
CA PRO A 433 -8.50 8.09 14.95
C PRO A 433 -7.81 8.16 16.33
N VAL A 434 -6.58 7.66 16.41
CA VAL A 434 -5.77 7.68 17.64
C VAL A 434 -5.62 9.07 18.25
N HIS A 435 -5.61 10.14 17.44
CA HIS A 435 -5.52 11.51 17.95
C HIS A 435 -6.72 11.92 18.81
N ASN A 436 -7.90 11.33 18.55
CA ASN A 436 -9.11 11.58 19.32
C ASN A 436 -9.25 10.65 20.53
N LEU A 437 -8.66 9.44 20.46
CA LEU A 437 -8.77 8.43 21.52
C LEU A 437 -7.90 8.75 22.73
N CYS A 438 -6.74 9.37 22.49
CA CYS A 438 -5.80 9.78 23.51
C CYS A 438 -5.97 11.29 23.75
N ALA A 439 -7.01 11.69 24.50
CA ALA A 439 -7.33 13.09 24.77
C ALA A 439 -6.12 13.91 25.25
N PRO A 440 -6.07 15.24 24.95
CA PRO A 440 -4.88 16.03 25.14
C PRO A 440 -4.66 16.32 26.63
N SER A 441 -3.54 15.85 27.18
CA SER A 441 -2.88 16.65 28.21
C SER A 441 -2.71 18.05 27.63
N ARG A 442 -3.11 19.10 28.37
CA ARG A 442 -3.24 20.53 27.96
C ARG A 442 -2.01 21.20 27.29
N ASN A 443 -0.96 20.45 26.95
CA ASN A 443 0.29 20.91 26.33
C ASN A 443 0.51 20.35 24.91
N ALA A 444 -0.55 20.10 24.12
CA ALA A 444 -0.46 19.46 22.80
C ALA A 444 0.19 20.32 21.68
N GLU A 445 0.73 21.50 21.99
CA GLU A 445 1.40 22.36 20.99
C GLU A 445 2.82 21.93 20.62
N GLN A 446 3.37 20.89 21.25
CA GLN A 446 4.71 20.38 20.95
C GLN A 446 4.68 18.90 20.64
N HIS A 447 4.03 18.51 19.54
CA HIS A 447 4.29 17.22 18.93
C HIS A 447 5.71 17.22 18.35
N PRO A 448 6.60 16.27 18.72
CA PRO A 448 7.85 16.01 18.02
C PRO A 448 7.64 16.05 16.52
N SER A 449 8.59 16.66 15.80
CA SER A 449 8.45 16.91 14.37
C SER A 449 7.98 15.64 13.66
N SER A 450 6.82 15.72 13.00
CA SER A 450 6.18 14.67 12.21
C SER A 450 7.19 13.85 11.38
N THR A 451 8.28 14.49 10.96
CA THR A 451 9.42 13.96 10.24
C THR A 451 10.07 12.71 10.83
N GLU A 452 10.29 12.59 12.15
CA GLU A 452 10.98 11.40 12.71
C GLU A 452 10.07 10.17 12.78
N GLN A 453 8.81 10.37 13.19
CA GLN A 453 7.82 9.30 13.22
C GLN A 453 7.46 8.80 11.81
N GLN A 454 7.42 9.72 10.86
CA GLN A 454 7.22 9.42 9.46
C GLN A 454 8.39 8.59 8.91
N LYS A 455 9.65 8.96 9.21
CA LYS A 455 10.84 8.19 8.82
C LYS A 455 10.81 6.74 9.33
N LEU A 456 10.45 6.54 10.60
CA LEU A 456 10.32 5.21 11.19
C LEU A 456 9.18 4.41 10.54
N SER A 457 8.03 5.05 10.35
CA SER A 457 6.85 4.41 9.77
C SER A 457 7.00 4.08 8.28
N ASP A 458 7.92 4.75 7.58
CA ASP A 458 8.17 4.61 6.14
C ASP A 458 9.31 3.64 5.80
N MET A 459 9.87 2.96 6.82
CA MET A 459 10.90 1.95 6.61
C MET A 459 10.46 0.87 5.61
N PRO A 460 11.38 0.36 4.77
CA PRO A 460 11.06 -0.71 3.82
C PRO A 460 10.51 -1.94 4.54
N HIS A 461 9.41 -2.51 4.03
CA HIS A 461 8.79 -3.71 4.60
C HIS A 461 9.71 -4.94 4.56
N THR A 462 10.76 -4.90 3.73
CA THR A 462 11.80 -5.94 3.58
C THR A 462 12.75 -6.06 4.77
N HIS A 463 12.71 -5.12 5.73
CA HIS A 463 13.65 -5.06 6.85
C HIS A 463 13.08 -5.61 8.17
N PHE A 464 11.93 -6.28 8.15
CA PHE A 464 11.45 -6.99 9.33
C PHE A 464 12.31 -8.25 9.54
N PRO A 465 12.96 -8.43 10.71
CA PRO A 465 13.79 -9.61 10.97
C PRO A 465 12.91 -10.83 11.22
N ILE A 466 12.41 -11.43 10.14
CA ILE A 466 11.51 -12.59 10.20
C ILE A 466 12.08 -13.73 11.05
N GLU A 467 13.39 -13.96 10.96
CA GLU A 467 14.09 -14.98 11.73
C GLU A 467 14.04 -14.74 13.24
N ASP A 468 14.12 -13.48 13.68
CA ASP A 468 14.05 -13.15 15.11
C ASP A 468 12.64 -13.38 15.65
N PHE A 469 11.62 -13.01 14.88
CA PHE A 469 10.24 -13.34 15.25
C PHE A 469 9.98 -14.84 15.26
N LEU A 470 10.45 -15.58 14.24
CA LEU A 470 10.29 -17.02 14.20
C LEU A 470 11.00 -17.71 15.38
N ARG A 471 12.13 -17.17 15.83
CA ARG A 471 12.83 -17.62 17.03
C ARG A 471 12.00 -17.39 18.30
N LEU A 472 11.34 -16.24 18.43
CA LEU A 472 10.46 -15.92 19.57
C LEU A 472 9.15 -16.72 19.55
N ALA A 473 8.59 -16.95 18.36
CA ALA A 473 7.36 -17.70 18.16
C ALA A 473 7.56 -19.23 18.18
N ASN A 474 8.80 -19.69 18.41
CA ASN A 474 9.16 -21.09 18.41
C ASN A 474 8.32 -21.87 19.44
N GLY A 475 7.57 -22.86 18.97
CA GLY A 475 6.63 -23.66 19.78
C GLY A 475 5.15 -23.34 19.56
N HIS A 476 4.79 -22.19 18.99
CA HIS A 476 3.41 -21.93 18.60
C HIS A 476 3.12 -22.61 17.25
N ARG A 477 2.46 -23.78 17.28
CA ARG A 477 2.18 -24.63 16.10
C ARG A 477 1.57 -23.91 14.90
N LYS A 478 0.94 -22.75 15.11
CA LYS A 478 0.25 -21.93 14.11
C LYS A 478 1.15 -20.86 13.48
N ALA A 479 2.22 -20.45 14.17
CA ALA A 479 3.19 -19.45 13.68
C ALA A 479 4.21 -20.04 12.69
N ILE A 480 4.35 -21.37 12.67
CA ILE A 480 5.26 -22.13 11.79
C ILE A 480 4.45 -22.88 10.72
N ALA A 481 3.28 -22.37 10.35
CA ALA A 481 2.60 -22.83 9.15
C ALA A 481 3.32 -22.23 7.92
N ILE A 482 4.55 -22.71 7.65
CA ILE A 482 5.15 -22.65 6.31
C ILE A 482 4.02 -23.01 5.34
N PRO A 483 3.72 -22.19 4.31
CA PRO A 483 2.48 -22.34 3.58
C PRO A 483 2.27 -23.77 3.11
N LYS A 484 0.99 -24.14 3.09
CA LYS A 484 0.30 -25.25 2.41
C LYS A 484 0.76 -25.45 0.95
N SER A 485 2.05 -25.60 0.76
CA SER A 485 2.74 -25.38 -0.49
C SER A 485 2.44 -26.54 -1.43
N GLU A 486 2.51 -27.78 -0.96
CA GLU A 486 2.31 -28.98 -1.79
C GLU A 486 0.91 -29.12 -2.41
N LYS A 487 -0.17 -28.93 -1.64
CA LYS A 487 -1.54 -28.95 -2.20
C LYS A 487 -1.82 -27.74 -3.10
N ARG A 488 -1.19 -26.60 -2.82
CA ARG A 488 -1.36 -25.36 -3.60
C ARG A 488 -0.51 -25.40 -4.88
N TYR A 489 0.65 -26.04 -4.85
CA TYR A 489 1.50 -26.36 -6.00
C TYR A 489 0.80 -27.34 -6.93
N GLN A 490 0.21 -28.41 -6.41
CA GLN A 490 -0.59 -29.34 -7.22
C GLN A 490 -1.80 -28.65 -7.90
N ALA A 491 -2.40 -27.66 -7.23
CA ALA A 491 -3.46 -26.85 -7.83
C ALA A 491 -2.93 -25.83 -8.85
N LEU A 492 -1.71 -25.32 -8.65
CA LEU A 492 -1.03 -24.41 -9.57
C LEU A 492 -0.57 -25.14 -10.83
N GLU A 493 0.05 -26.32 -10.69
CA GLU A 493 0.40 -27.24 -11.79
C GLU A 493 -0.81 -27.48 -12.68
N LYS A 494 -1.96 -27.85 -12.10
CA LYS A 494 -3.20 -28.06 -12.88
C LYS A 494 -3.69 -26.82 -13.63
N LYS A 495 -3.49 -25.62 -13.08
CA LYS A 495 -3.87 -24.36 -13.74
C LYS A 495 -2.89 -24.00 -14.85
N ILE A 496 -1.60 -24.23 -14.64
CA ILE A 496 -0.56 -24.05 -15.64
C ILE A 496 -0.80 -25.02 -16.81
N ASP A 497 -1.10 -26.28 -16.54
CA ASP A 497 -1.46 -27.27 -17.56
C ASP A 497 -2.68 -26.83 -18.38
N ALA A 498 -3.74 -26.36 -17.72
CA ALA A 498 -4.95 -25.88 -18.39
C ALA A 498 -4.67 -24.66 -19.29
N LEU A 499 -3.85 -23.73 -18.81
CA LEU A 499 -3.44 -22.55 -19.58
C LEU A 499 -2.56 -22.93 -20.77
N VAL A 500 -1.59 -23.83 -20.58
CA VAL A 500 -0.71 -24.31 -21.66
C VAL A 500 -1.53 -25.00 -22.73
N HIS A 501 -2.55 -25.78 -22.34
CA HIS A 501 -3.51 -26.39 -23.25
C HIS A 501 -4.30 -25.34 -24.06
N ASP A 502 -4.70 -24.24 -23.43
CA ASP A 502 -5.46 -23.17 -24.09
C ASP A 502 -4.60 -22.34 -25.06
N ILE A 503 -3.40 -21.92 -24.62
CA ILE A 503 -2.43 -21.16 -25.42
C ILE A 503 -2.00 -21.94 -26.67
N SER A 504 -1.76 -23.24 -26.48
CA SER A 504 -1.36 -24.15 -27.57
C SER A 504 -2.49 -24.44 -28.56
N GLY A 505 -3.74 -24.02 -28.27
CA GLY A 505 -4.91 -24.34 -29.07
C GLY A 505 -5.12 -25.85 -29.20
N GLY A 506 -4.87 -26.60 -28.12
CA GLY A 506 -4.96 -28.06 -28.08
C GLY A 506 -3.77 -28.81 -28.70
N ARG A 507 -2.71 -28.13 -29.14
CA ARG A 507 -1.46 -28.82 -29.54
C ARG A 507 -0.76 -29.36 -28.30
N LYS A 508 -0.24 -30.59 -28.36
CA LYS A 508 0.60 -31.16 -27.30
C LYS A 508 1.94 -30.41 -27.24
N LEU A 509 1.99 -29.35 -26.45
CA LEU A 509 3.25 -28.85 -25.90
C LEU A 509 3.57 -29.66 -24.64
N SER A 510 4.84 -29.91 -24.37
CA SER A 510 5.25 -30.49 -23.10
C SER A 510 4.82 -29.57 -21.96
N SER A 511 4.07 -30.09 -20.99
CA SER A 511 3.73 -29.34 -19.78
C SER A 511 5.00 -28.78 -19.14
N PRO A 512 4.99 -27.52 -18.68
CA PRO A 512 6.11 -26.95 -17.94
C PRO A 512 6.35 -27.79 -16.69
N ARG A 513 7.61 -28.08 -16.37
CA ARG A 513 7.93 -28.69 -15.08
C ARG A 513 8.04 -27.59 -14.03
N VAL A 514 7.27 -27.72 -12.95
CA VAL A 514 7.47 -26.93 -11.75
C VAL A 514 8.72 -27.47 -11.04
N VAL A 515 9.79 -26.68 -11.01
CA VAL A 515 11.04 -27.00 -10.33
C VAL A 515 11.08 -26.20 -9.03
N LEU A 516 11.22 -26.90 -7.91
CA LEU A 516 11.46 -26.29 -6.61
C LEU A 516 12.96 -26.26 -6.36
N TYR A 517 13.51 -25.09 -6.03
CA TYR A 517 14.89 -24.99 -5.59
C TYR A 517 15.01 -25.57 -4.17
N LYS A 518 15.81 -26.64 -4.01
CA LYS A 518 16.04 -27.28 -2.70
C LYS A 518 16.59 -26.29 -1.67
N GLU A 519 17.40 -25.33 -2.10
CA GLU A 519 18.02 -24.32 -1.23
C GLU A 519 17.14 -23.09 -1.01
N HIS A 520 16.12 -22.90 -1.86
CA HIS A 520 15.13 -21.84 -1.76
C HIS A 520 13.73 -22.42 -1.94
N PRO A 521 13.19 -23.15 -0.94
CA PRO A 521 11.91 -23.88 -1.04
C PRO A 521 10.69 -22.97 -1.27
N ARG A 522 10.90 -21.66 -1.38
CA ARG A 522 9.89 -20.62 -1.64
C ARG A 522 9.87 -20.15 -3.09
N GLN A 523 10.93 -20.41 -3.87
CA GLN A 523 11.01 -20.03 -5.29
C GLN A 523 10.45 -21.14 -6.18
N ILE A 524 9.68 -20.75 -7.20
CA ILE A 524 9.16 -21.67 -8.22
C ILE A 524 9.83 -21.33 -9.55
N ALA A 525 10.52 -22.31 -10.14
CA ALA A 525 10.87 -22.26 -11.54
C ALA A 525 9.86 -23.05 -12.38
N LEU A 526 9.54 -22.54 -13.57
CA LEU A 526 8.85 -23.25 -14.62
C LEU A 526 9.86 -23.56 -15.72
N ALA A 527 10.24 -24.82 -15.86
CA ALA A 527 11.08 -25.26 -16.97
C ALA A 527 10.20 -25.60 -18.17
N PHE A 528 10.46 -24.96 -19.31
CA PHE A 528 9.80 -25.22 -20.58
C PHE A 528 10.78 -25.90 -21.54
N ASN A 529 10.38 -27.00 -22.16
CA ASN A 529 11.26 -27.74 -23.10
C ASN A 529 11.19 -27.19 -24.54
N SER A 530 10.59 -26.02 -24.78
CA SER A 530 10.49 -25.46 -26.14
C SER A 530 10.46 -23.93 -26.16
N SER A 531 11.29 -23.32 -27.02
CA SER A 531 11.25 -21.90 -27.37
C SER A 531 9.89 -21.44 -27.91
N ASP A 532 9.14 -22.36 -28.54
CA ASP A 532 7.84 -22.08 -29.17
C ASP A 532 6.77 -21.58 -28.21
N PHE A 533 6.76 -22.04 -26.95
CA PHE A 533 5.79 -21.59 -25.94
C PHE A 533 6.03 -20.13 -25.55
N PHE A 534 7.30 -19.75 -25.37
CA PHE A 534 7.68 -18.39 -25.03
C PHE A 534 7.26 -17.42 -26.14
N ASP A 535 7.60 -17.74 -27.38
CA ASP A 535 7.23 -16.94 -28.55
C ASP A 535 5.70 -16.84 -28.75
N LEU A 536 4.94 -17.93 -28.51
CA LEU A 536 3.48 -17.89 -28.55
C LEU A 536 2.89 -17.03 -27.43
N SER A 537 3.42 -17.14 -26.21
CA SER A 537 2.93 -16.38 -25.04
C SER A 537 3.17 -14.87 -25.20
N GLN A 538 4.32 -14.49 -25.78
CA GLN A 538 4.66 -13.12 -26.11
C GLN A 538 3.76 -12.58 -27.24
N LYS A 539 3.60 -13.33 -28.34
CA LYS A 539 2.83 -12.89 -29.51
C LYS A 539 1.32 -12.82 -29.30
N LYS A 540 0.73 -13.77 -28.58
CA LYS A 540 -0.73 -13.80 -28.40
C LYS A 540 -1.22 -12.97 -27.22
N MET A 541 -0.40 -12.78 -26.18
CA MET A 541 -0.90 -12.28 -24.89
C MET A 541 -0.01 -11.25 -24.19
N GLY A 542 0.97 -10.65 -24.88
CA GLY A 542 1.71 -9.49 -24.33
C GLY A 542 2.52 -9.79 -23.06
N GLY A 543 2.97 -11.03 -22.85
CA GLY A 543 3.80 -11.39 -21.70
C GLY A 543 3.04 -11.91 -20.47
N VAL A 544 1.98 -12.68 -20.68
CA VAL A 544 1.13 -13.30 -19.63
C VAL A 544 1.87 -14.05 -18.51
N VAL A 545 3.13 -14.46 -18.70
CA VAL A 545 3.92 -15.07 -17.62
C VAL A 545 4.12 -14.10 -16.45
N SER A 546 4.26 -12.78 -16.67
CA SER A 546 4.31 -11.81 -15.57
C SER A 546 2.93 -11.59 -14.92
N HIS A 547 1.84 -11.66 -15.70
CA HIS A 547 0.47 -11.44 -15.22
C HIS A 547 -0.13 -12.62 -14.44
N LEU A 548 0.23 -13.86 -14.77
CA LEU A 548 -0.26 -15.05 -14.07
C LEU A 548 0.42 -15.30 -12.73
N PHE A 549 1.70 -14.96 -12.65
CA PHE A 549 2.51 -15.23 -11.47
C PHE A 549 2.73 -13.98 -10.63
N GLY A 550 2.58 -12.78 -11.21
CA GLY A 550 2.91 -11.52 -10.53
C GLY A 550 4.40 -11.43 -10.15
N VAL A 551 5.25 -12.25 -10.76
CA VAL A 551 6.69 -12.27 -10.48
C VAL A 551 7.42 -11.91 -11.77
N PRO A 552 8.46 -11.05 -11.74
CA PRO A 552 9.38 -10.93 -12.85
C PRO A 552 10.06 -12.27 -13.07
N VAL A 553 9.83 -12.85 -14.24
CA VAL A 553 10.40 -14.15 -14.59
C VAL A 553 11.75 -13.94 -15.26
N LYS A 554 12.81 -14.51 -14.67
CA LYS A 554 14.15 -14.49 -15.27
C LYS A 554 14.29 -15.70 -16.19
N VAL A 555 14.55 -15.44 -17.47
CA VAL A 555 14.81 -16.47 -18.48
C VAL A 555 16.30 -16.79 -18.45
N ASP A 556 16.67 -18.00 -18.03
CA ASP A 556 18.05 -18.48 -18.20
C ASP A 556 18.14 -19.32 -19.48
N GLN A 557 19.00 -18.90 -20.41
CA GLN A 557 19.26 -19.60 -21.68
C GLN A 557 20.60 -20.37 -21.65
N SER A 558 21.20 -20.55 -20.47
CA SER A 558 22.49 -21.21 -20.32
C SER A 558 22.43 -22.74 -20.36
N GLY A 559 21.90 -23.31 -21.45
CA GLY A 559 21.99 -24.76 -21.71
C GLY A 559 20.97 -25.24 -22.73
N GLY A 560 21.37 -26.11 -23.66
CA GLY A 560 20.54 -26.58 -24.78
C GLY A 560 19.13 -27.10 -24.41
N GLU A 561 18.22 -26.95 -25.37
CA GLU A 561 16.82 -27.42 -25.44
C GLU A 561 15.84 -27.03 -24.32
N ASN A 562 16.28 -26.49 -23.18
CA ASN A 562 15.38 -26.10 -22.07
C ASN A 562 15.47 -24.62 -21.76
N VAL A 563 14.30 -23.96 -21.67
CA VAL A 563 14.14 -22.58 -21.21
C VAL A 563 13.66 -22.63 -19.78
N GLU A 564 14.51 -22.24 -18.82
CA GLU A 564 14.10 -22.11 -17.42
C GLU A 564 13.56 -20.71 -17.15
N LEU A 565 12.32 -20.65 -16.65
CA LEU A 565 11.68 -19.45 -16.14
C LEU A 565 11.76 -19.49 -14.61
N SER A 566 12.64 -18.73 -13.98
CA SER A 566 12.70 -18.64 -12.52
C SER A 566 11.89 -17.45 -12.01
N GLY A 567 11.04 -17.68 -11.00
CA GLY A 567 10.33 -16.63 -10.25
C GLY A 567 10.54 -16.81 -8.75
N VAL A 568 10.73 -15.69 -8.04
CA VAL A 568 10.77 -15.64 -6.57
C VAL A 568 9.40 -15.83 -5.96
#